data_AF-A0A0N4XLH8-F1
#
_entry.id   AF-A0A0N4XLH8-F1
#
_cell.length_a   1.000
_cell.length_b   1.000
_cell.length_c   1.000
_cell.angle_alpha   90.00
_cell.angle_beta   90.00
_cell.angle_gamma   90.00
#
_symmetry.space_group_name_H-M   'P 1'
#
loop_
_entity.id
_entity.type
_entity.pdbx_description
1 polymer ?
#
loop_
_entity_poly.entity_id
_entity_poly.type
_entity_poly.pdbx_seq_one_letter_code
_entity_poly.pdbx_strand_id
1 'polypeptide(L)'
;MRSQVLAQPQTDLFWRHVNLTFAQMTGIYDSYMKRNLTPEIGFDLSPILMIQLSGELFDLNKYLNKTPDPLEYPEAGRCSGLVKIAADNKDMFFAHVAMSSLSWMMRVLKLYKFAYGLRKELTKEQLFQM
;
A
#
# COMPACT_ATOMS: atom_id res chain seq x y z
N MET A 1 -2.03 -14.11 -8.68
CA MET A 1 -2.45 -13.93 -7.27
C MET A 1 -3.83 -14.52 -6.99
N ARG A 2 -4.88 -14.20 -7.78
CA ARG A 2 -6.24 -14.74 -7.59
C ARG A 2 -6.30 -16.26 -7.34
N SER A 3 -5.69 -17.07 -8.21
CA SER A 3 -5.69 -18.54 -8.06
C SER A 3 -5.01 -19.02 -6.78
N GLN A 4 -3.92 -18.36 -6.37
CA GLN A 4 -3.18 -18.73 -5.16
C GLN A 4 -3.96 -18.39 -3.89
N VAL A 5 -4.58 -17.21 -3.82
CA VAL A 5 -5.42 -16.83 -2.67
C VAL A 5 -6.60 -17.78 -2.47
N LEU A 6 -7.17 -18.31 -3.56
CA LEU A 6 -8.25 -19.30 -3.50
C LEU A 6 -7.78 -20.71 -3.13
N ALA A 7 -6.58 -21.10 -3.55
CA ALA A 7 -6.04 -22.44 -3.30
C ALA A 7 -5.45 -22.61 -1.90
N GLN A 8 -4.99 -21.52 -1.28
CA GLN A 8 -4.24 -21.56 -0.04
C GLN A 8 -5.17 -21.51 1.18
N PRO A 9 -4.83 -22.23 2.26
CA PRO A 9 -5.69 -22.27 3.45
C PRO A 9 -5.73 -20.90 4.13
N GLN A 10 -6.87 -20.54 4.74
CA GLN A 10 -7.03 -19.27 5.46
C GLN A 10 -6.11 -19.13 6.69
N THR A 11 -5.53 -20.25 7.15
CA THR A 11 -4.51 -20.28 8.20
C THR A 11 -3.14 -19.82 7.72
N ASP A 12 -2.89 -19.80 6.41
CA ASP A 12 -1.65 -19.28 5.85
C ASP A 12 -1.59 -17.76 6.05
N LEU A 13 -0.62 -17.33 6.87
CA LEU A 13 -0.49 -15.94 7.25
C LEU A 13 -0.16 -15.04 6.06
N PHE A 14 0.63 -15.51 5.09
CA PHE A 14 1.03 -14.72 3.94
C PHE A 14 -0.16 -14.46 3.03
N TRP A 15 -0.84 -15.52 2.60
CA TRP A 15 -1.98 -15.40 1.68
C TRP A 15 -3.18 -14.70 2.32
N ARG A 16 -3.35 -14.82 3.65
CA ARG A 16 -4.33 -14.02 4.38
C ARG A 16 -4.05 -12.52 4.31
N HIS A 17 -2.79 -12.10 4.47
CA HIS A 17 -2.46 -10.67 4.37
C HIS A 17 -2.60 -10.16 2.94
N VAL A 18 -2.19 -10.94 1.94
CA VAL A 18 -2.46 -10.61 0.52
C VAL A 18 -3.96 -10.40 0.32
N ASN A 19 -4.79 -11.30 0.86
CA ASN A 19 -6.24 -11.18 0.75
C ASN A 19 -6.79 -9.89 1.40
N LEU A 20 -6.31 -9.53 2.60
CA LEU A 20 -6.71 -8.31 3.30
C LEU A 20 -6.31 -7.04 2.53
N THR A 21 -5.12 -7.02 1.93
CA THR A 21 -4.65 -5.88 1.12
C THR A 21 -5.54 -5.69 -0.11
N PHE A 22 -5.87 -6.77 -0.83
CA PHE A 22 -6.77 -6.68 -1.99
C PHE A 22 -8.20 -6.32 -1.59
N ALA A 23 -8.73 -6.85 -0.47
CA ALA A 23 -10.03 -6.45 0.06
C ALA A 23 -10.11 -4.94 0.35
N GLN A 24 -9.04 -4.35 0.93
CA GLN A 24 -8.98 -2.91 1.15
C GLN A 24 -9.00 -2.12 -0.17
N MET A 25 -8.23 -2.54 -1.17
CA MET A 25 -8.20 -1.89 -2.48
C MET A 25 -9.55 -1.99 -3.20
N THR A 26 -10.21 -3.15 -3.14
CA THR A 26 -11.55 -3.36 -3.70
C THR A 26 -12.57 -2.45 -3.03
N GLY A 27 -12.60 -2.38 -1.69
CA GLY A 27 -13.49 -1.50 -0.97
C GLY A 27 -13.31 -0.01 -1.31
N ILE A 28 -12.06 0.45 -1.48
CA ILE A 28 -11.78 1.82 -1.94
C ILE A 28 -12.33 2.06 -3.35
N TYR A 29 -12.10 1.10 -4.26
CA TYR A 29 -12.56 1.20 -5.64
C TYR A 29 -14.09 1.20 -5.74
N ASP A 30 -14.78 0.29 -5.05
CA ASP A 30 -16.24 0.20 -5.08
C ASP A 30 -16.90 1.42 -4.45
N SER A 31 -16.33 1.94 -3.35
CA SER A 31 -16.78 3.20 -2.74
C SER A 31 -16.62 4.39 -3.70
N TYR A 32 -15.46 4.50 -4.36
CA TYR A 32 -15.20 5.54 -5.35
C TYR A 32 -16.14 5.47 -6.55
N MET A 33 -16.42 4.25 -7.04
CA MET A 33 -17.33 4.00 -8.17
C MET A 33 -18.81 3.96 -7.80
N LYS A 34 -19.17 4.22 -6.52
CA LYS A 34 -20.54 4.17 -6.01
C LYS A 34 -21.24 2.83 -6.27
N ARG A 35 -20.50 1.73 -6.18
CA ARG A 35 -21.03 0.36 -6.25
C ARG A 35 -21.57 -0.07 -4.89
N ASN A 36 -22.30 -1.18 -4.88
CA ASN A 36 -22.71 -1.80 -3.62
C ASN A 36 -21.47 -2.29 -2.88
N LEU A 37 -21.33 -1.89 -1.61
CA LEU A 37 -20.20 -2.26 -0.75
C LEU A 37 -20.36 -3.68 -0.22
N THR A 38 -20.21 -4.67 -1.10
CA THR A 38 -20.19 -6.07 -0.72
C THR A 38 -18.78 -6.50 -0.31
N PRO A 39 -18.61 -7.34 0.73
CA PRO A 39 -17.30 -7.86 1.10
C PRO A 39 -16.78 -8.84 0.04
N GLU A 40 -16.11 -8.32 -0.98
CA GLU A 40 -15.50 -9.09 -2.05
C GLU A 40 -14.04 -8.69 -2.28
N ILE A 41 -13.31 -9.56 -2.97
CA ILE A 41 -11.90 -9.35 -3.31
C ILE A 41 -11.76 -9.37 -4.82
N GLY A 42 -11.50 -8.19 -5.38
CA GLY A 42 -11.19 -7.99 -6.79
C GLY A 42 -9.68 -8.01 -7.02
N PHE A 43 -9.25 -8.76 -8.04
CA PHE A 43 -7.86 -8.77 -8.52
C PHE A 43 -7.72 -8.08 -9.88
N ASP A 44 -8.79 -7.43 -10.33
CA ASP A 44 -8.86 -6.84 -11.66
C ASP A 44 -8.12 -5.50 -11.69
N LEU A 45 -7.67 -5.11 -12.88
CA LEU A 45 -6.88 -3.92 -13.10
C LEU A 45 -7.73 -2.66 -12.92
N SER A 46 -7.75 -2.10 -11.71
CA SER A 46 -8.53 -0.91 -11.38
C SER A 46 -7.68 0.37 -11.41
N PRO A 47 -8.28 1.57 -11.60
CA PRO A 47 -7.57 2.83 -11.44
C PRO A 47 -6.91 3.00 -10.07
N ILE A 48 -7.51 2.44 -9.01
CA ILE A 48 -6.95 2.45 -7.66
C ILE A 48 -5.69 1.57 -7.58
N LEU A 49 -5.73 0.39 -8.20
CA LEU A 49 -4.56 -0.48 -8.29
C LEU A 49 -3.43 0.19 -9.09
N MET A 50 -3.76 0.91 -10.16
CA MET A 50 -2.76 1.68 -10.93
C MET A 50 -2.04 2.74 -10.09
N ILE A 51 -2.73 3.40 -9.17
CA ILE A 51 -2.09 4.33 -8.22
C ILE A 51 -1.10 3.59 -7.31
N GLN A 52 -1.47 2.39 -6.83
CA GLN A 52 -0.57 1.58 -5.98
C GLN A 52 0.65 1.06 -6.74
N LEU A 53 0.49 0.69 -8.02
CA LEU A 53 1.56 0.17 -8.88
C LEU A 53 2.50 1.24 -9.45
N SER A 54 2.29 2.51 -9.10
CA SER A 54 3.02 3.64 -9.71
C SER A 54 4.55 3.51 -9.60
N GLY A 55 5.08 2.90 -8.53
CA GLY A 55 6.51 2.66 -8.38
C GLY A 55 7.01 1.53 -9.29
N GLU A 56 6.26 0.43 -9.35
CA GLU A 56 6.55 -0.76 -10.12
C GLU A 56 6.52 -0.49 -11.63
N LEU A 57 5.68 0.46 -12.07
CA LEU A 57 5.60 0.88 -13.46
C LEU A 57 6.93 1.46 -13.98
N PHE A 58 7.78 2.04 -13.13
CA PHE A 58 9.10 2.53 -13.56
C PHE A 58 9.98 1.39 -14.06
N ASP A 59 10.05 0.30 -13.30
CA ASP A 59 10.85 -0.88 -13.67
C ASP A 59 10.19 -1.68 -14.80
N LEU A 60 8.86 -1.82 -14.77
CA LEU A 60 8.12 -2.50 -15.83
C LEU A 60 8.24 -1.79 -17.17
N ASN A 61 8.26 -0.46 -17.20
CA ASN A 61 8.47 0.30 -18.44
C ASN A 61 9.81 -0.05 -19.09
N LYS A 62 10.87 -0.19 -18.29
CA LYS A 62 12.19 -0.61 -18.77
C LYS A 62 12.19 -2.08 -19.20
N TYR A 63 11.58 -2.96 -18.41
CA TYR A 63 11.52 -4.39 -18.71
C TYR A 63 10.72 -4.70 -19.99
N LEU A 64 9.62 -3.97 -20.20
CA LEU A 64 8.73 -4.13 -21.37
C LEU A 64 9.18 -3.31 -22.59
N ASN A 65 10.36 -2.70 -22.56
CA ASN A 65 10.90 -1.86 -23.64
C ASN A 65 9.91 -0.77 -24.12
N LYS A 66 9.23 -0.10 -23.19
CA LYS A 66 8.34 1.02 -23.49
C LYS A 66 9.16 2.10 -24.22
N THR A 67 8.61 2.64 -25.31
CA THR A 67 9.19 3.81 -25.99
C THR A 67 9.22 4.99 -25.01
N PRO A 68 10.39 5.57 -24.71
CA PRO A 68 10.50 6.71 -23.81
C PRO A 68 9.66 7.88 -24.33
N ASP A 69 8.84 8.47 -23.46
CA ASP A 69 8.15 9.71 -23.78
C ASP A 69 9.15 10.88 -23.59
N PRO A 70 9.38 11.74 -24.60
CA PRO A 70 10.26 12.90 -24.48
C PRO A 70 9.86 13.89 -23.37
N LEU A 71 8.60 13.86 -22.94
CA LEU A 71 8.08 14.69 -21.84
C LEU A 71 8.22 14.01 -20.47
N GLU A 72 8.53 12.71 -20.43
CA GLU A 72 8.73 11.97 -19.19
C GLU A 72 10.12 12.31 -18.64
N TYR A 73 10.17 12.73 -17.38
CA TYR A 73 11.42 13.12 -16.73
C TYR A 73 12.40 11.92 -16.79
N PRO A 74 13.63 12.10 -17.33
CA PRO A 74 14.54 10.98 -17.60
C PRO A 74 15.03 10.26 -16.33
N GLU A 75 14.89 10.91 -15.17
CA GLU A 75 15.11 10.30 -13.87
C GLU A 75 13.87 10.52 -12.99
N ALA A 76 13.31 9.45 -12.42
CA ALA A 76 12.19 9.47 -11.48
C ALA A 76 12.50 10.20 -10.14
N GLY A 77 13.66 10.85 -10.07
CA GLY A 77 14.24 11.42 -8.88
C GLY A 77 14.82 10.37 -7.92
N ARG A 78 15.69 10.83 -7.04
CA ARG A 78 16.31 10.00 -6.00
C ARG A 78 15.77 10.46 -4.65
N CYS A 79 15.15 9.56 -3.90
CA CYS A 79 14.83 9.82 -2.51
C CYS A 79 16.13 9.91 -1.69
N SER A 80 16.11 10.71 -0.62
CA SER A 80 17.21 10.77 0.34
C SER A 80 16.73 10.40 1.75
N GLY A 81 17.59 9.75 2.52
CA GLY A 81 17.31 9.35 3.89
C GLY A 81 18.49 9.64 4.80
N LEU A 82 18.20 9.98 6.05
CA LEU A 82 19.20 10.23 7.09
C LEU A 82 18.86 9.38 8.31
N VAL A 83 19.85 8.64 8.80
CA VAL A 83 19.80 7.95 10.09
C VAL A 83 20.92 8.51 10.94
N LYS A 84 20.57 9.11 12.08
CA LYS A 84 21.53 9.79 12.94
C LYS A 84 21.30 9.40 14.40
N ILE A 85 22.33 8.81 15.01
CA ILE A 85 22.36 8.58 16.46
C ILE A 85 22.78 9.88 17.15
N ALA A 86 22.06 10.25 18.21
CA ALA A 86 22.34 11.42 19.03
C ALA A 86 23.65 11.28 19.81
N ALA A 87 24.15 12.39 20.35
CA ALA A 87 25.29 12.35 21.26
C ALA A 87 25.03 11.38 22.43
N ASP A 88 26.06 10.64 22.82
CA ASP A 88 26.01 9.63 23.87
C ASP A 88 24.98 8.51 23.64
N ASN A 89 24.55 8.26 22.40
CA ASN A 89 23.53 7.27 22.04
C ASN A 89 22.18 7.46 22.76
N LYS A 90 21.85 8.69 23.16
CA LYS A 90 20.61 9.00 23.90
C LYS A 90 19.35 8.86 23.06
N ASP A 91 19.48 8.97 21.74
CA ASP A 91 18.35 8.96 20.81
C ASP A 91 18.80 8.54 19.41
N MET A 92 17.84 8.23 18.54
CA MET A 92 18.03 7.86 17.14
C MET A 92 17.01 8.56 16.25
N PHE A 93 17.53 9.44 15.38
CA PHE A 93 16.73 10.20 14.43
C PHE A 93 16.69 9.51 13.08
N PHE A 94 15.50 9.50 12.48
CA PHE A 94 15.26 9.03 11.13
C PHE A 94 14.56 10.14 10.34
N ALA A 95 15.09 10.46 9.16
CA ALA A 95 14.45 11.38 8.23
C ALA A 95 14.46 10.79 6.82
N HIS A 96 13.42 11.11 6.04
CA HIS A 96 13.30 10.70 4.66
C HIS A 96 12.69 11.84 3.84
N VAL A 97 13.29 12.14 2.70
CA VAL A 97 12.79 13.11 1.72
C VAL A 97 12.49 12.35 0.44
N ALA A 98 11.19 12.23 0.13
CA ALA A 98 10.73 11.65 -1.13
C ALA A 98 10.92 12.66 -2.26
N MET A 99 11.46 12.21 -3.38
CA MET A 99 11.55 12.99 -4.61
C MET A 99 10.53 12.44 -5.62
N SER A 100 9.68 13.30 -6.15
CA SER A 100 8.67 12.97 -7.16
C SER A 100 8.31 14.23 -7.94
N SER A 101 7.53 14.11 -9.01
CA SER A 101 7.02 15.26 -9.77
C SER A 101 6.11 16.13 -8.90
N LEU A 102 6.08 17.44 -9.18
CA LEU A 102 5.24 18.42 -8.49
C LEU A 102 3.74 18.07 -8.57
N SER A 103 3.31 17.33 -9.61
CA SER A 103 1.94 16.85 -9.74
C SER A 103 1.52 15.87 -8.64
N TRP A 104 2.47 15.26 -7.92
CA TRP A 104 2.23 14.31 -6.83
C TRP A 104 2.18 14.99 -5.44
N MET A 105 2.17 16.32 -5.38
CA MET A 105 2.19 17.07 -4.11
C MET A 105 0.84 17.11 -3.36
N MET A 106 -0.16 16.35 -3.79
CA MET A 106 -1.37 16.11 -2.99
C MET A 106 -1.05 15.08 -1.89
N ARG A 107 -0.75 15.57 -0.68
CA ARG A 107 -0.27 14.74 0.44
C ARG A 107 -1.37 14.47 1.46
N VAL A 108 -1.43 13.23 1.95
CA VAL A 108 -2.30 12.81 3.05
C VAL A 108 -1.46 12.03 4.06
N LEU A 109 -1.40 12.52 5.31
CA LEU A 109 -0.84 11.76 6.42
C LEU A 109 -1.91 10.77 6.92
N LYS A 110 -1.57 9.48 6.96
CA LYS A 110 -2.52 8.41 7.27
C LYS A 110 -2.10 7.70 8.55
N LEU A 111 -3.02 7.59 9.50
CA LEU A 111 -2.90 6.74 10.68
C LEU A 111 -3.88 5.58 10.53
N TYR A 112 -3.35 4.36 10.46
CA TYR A 112 -4.18 3.16 10.35
C TYR A 112 -4.11 2.33 11.63
N LYS A 113 -5.28 2.02 12.20
CA LYS A 113 -5.45 1.14 13.35
C LYS A 113 -6.35 -0.02 12.95
N PHE A 114 -5.74 -1.10 12.47
CA PHE A 114 -6.46 -2.28 11.98
C PHE A 114 -6.50 -3.39 13.03
N ALA A 115 -7.63 -4.09 13.12
CA ALA A 115 -7.81 -5.25 13.99
C ALA A 115 -7.64 -6.57 13.20
N TYR A 116 -6.47 -6.78 12.58
CA TYR A 116 -6.18 -7.99 11.76
C TYR A 116 -5.89 -9.26 12.56
N GLY A 117 -6.07 -9.22 13.88
CA GLY A 117 -5.95 -10.40 14.73
C GLY A 117 -6.94 -11.49 14.30
N LEU A 118 -6.54 -12.76 14.47
CA LEU A 118 -7.51 -13.85 14.45
C LEU A 118 -8.55 -13.52 15.51
N ARG A 119 -9.83 -13.42 15.11
CA ARG A 119 -10.94 -13.15 16.02
C ARG A 119 -10.96 -14.23 17.12
N LYS A 120 -10.29 -13.99 18.24
CA LYS A 120 -10.82 -14.38 19.54
C LYS A 120 -11.91 -13.37 19.82
N GLU A 121 -13.10 -13.84 20.15
CA GLU A 121 -14.23 -12.99 20.49
C GLU A 121 -13.76 -11.89 21.46
N LEU A 122 -13.77 -10.63 21.02
CA LEU A 122 -13.43 -9.52 21.92
C LEU A 122 -14.54 -9.45 22.96
N THR A 123 -14.18 -9.67 24.23
CA THR A 123 -15.06 -9.30 25.34
C THR A 123 -15.20 -7.78 25.36
N LYS A 124 -16.39 -7.29 25.71
CA LYS A 124 -16.77 -5.86 25.65
C LYS A 124 -15.81 -4.93 26.40
N GLU A 125 -15.03 -5.45 27.34
CA GLU A 125 -14.06 -4.73 28.16
C GLU A 125 -12.80 -4.31 27.36
N GLN A 126 -12.42 -5.03 26.30
CA GLN A 126 -11.24 -4.69 25.49
C GLN A 126 -11.52 -3.59 24.44
N LEU A 127 -12.80 -3.27 24.19
CA LEU A 127 -13.21 -2.21 23.28
C LEU A 127 -13.10 -0.80 23.89
N PHE A 128 -13.07 -0.67 25.22
CA PHE A 128 -13.05 0.62 25.92
C PHE A 128 -11.66 1.09 26.37
N GLN A 129 -10.61 0.27 26.19
CA GLN A 129 -9.23 0.62 26.54
C GLN A 129 -8.31 0.78 25.32
N MET A 130 -8.87 0.86 24.12
CA MET A 130 -8.15 1.14 22.87
C MET A 130 -8.59 2.47 22.30
#